data_AF-A0A7X7ILT9-F1
#
_entry.id   AF-A0A7X7ILT9-F1
#
_cell.length_a   1.000
_cell.length_b   1.000
_cell.length_c   1.000
_cell.angle_alpha   90.00
_cell.angle_beta   90.00
_cell.angle_gamma   90.00
#
_symmetry.space_group_name_H-M   'P 1'
#
loop_
_entity.id
_entity.type
_entity.pdbx_description
1 polymer ?
#
loop_
_entity_poly.entity_id
_entity_poly.type
_entity_poly.pdbx_seq_one_letter_code
_entity_poly.pdbx_strand_id
1 'polypeptide(L)'
;MTRRTRNFICLWIIFLGLANFVSYTIAYGYIGGDAKNGEIRDGQYFVRGHFIHFRQHPNGNETEVSRGVWIYSYIHSITIPPTVAAMIISTLLLARPHIIATMREGVIGGQTLITIFMTVVILFVGVITIWFILDFITNLASAE
;
A
#
# COMPACT_ATOMS: atom_id res chain seq x y z
N MET A 1 16.06 17.98 -16.15
CA MET A 1 16.21 17.63 -14.71
C MET A 1 17.58 17.02 -14.48
N THR A 2 18.33 17.45 -13.46
CA THR A 2 19.67 16.86 -13.18
C THR A 2 19.55 15.48 -12.52
N ARG A 3 20.58 14.62 -12.67
CA ARG A 3 20.64 13.30 -12.00
C ARG A 3 20.52 13.43 -10.47
N ARG A 4 21.11 14.49 -9.90
CA ARG A 4 21.06 14.79 -8.46
C ARG A 4 19.64 15.10 -8.01
N THR A 5 18.92 15.98 -8.71
CA THR A 5 17.52 16.30 -8.39
C THR A 5 16.65 15.05 -8.47
N ARG A 6 16.82 14.21 -9.50
CA ARG A 6 16.03 12.97 -9.65
C ARG A 6 16.23 12.01 -8.48
N ASN A 7 17.49 11.80 -8.10
CA ASN A 7 17.81 10.93 -6.97
C ASN A 7 17.20 11.47 -5.67
N PHE A 8 17.25 12.79 -5.46
CA PHE A 8 16.66 13.43 -4.29
C PHE A 8 15.13 13.24 -4.24
N ILE A 9 14.43 13.39 -5.37
CA ILE A 9 12.98 13.10 -5.46
C ILE A 9 12.69 11.63 -5.13
N CYS A 10 13.47 10.69 -5.68
CA CYS A 10 13.29 9.26 -5.38
C CYS A 10 13.46 8.98 -3.88
N LEU A 11 14.46 9.57 -3.24
CA LEU A 11 14.67 9.44 -1.80
C LEU A 11 13.51 10.01 -0.98
N TRP A 12 12.97 11.17 -1.37
CA TRP A 12 11.78 11.73 -0.72
C TRP A 12 10.55 10.86 -0.89
N ILE A 13 10.33 10.29 -2.07
CA ILE A 13 9.22 9.35 -2.30
C ILE A 13 9.37 8.12 -1.40
N ILE A 14 10.59 7.58 -1.28
CA ILE A 14 10.88 6.45 -0.38
C ILE A 14 10.57 6.82 1.07
N PHE A 15 11.04 7.98 1.52
CA PHE A 15 10.81 8.46 2.88
C PHE A 15 9.32 8.68 3.18
N LEU A 16 8.59 9.34 2.29
CA LEU A 16 7.16 9.58 2.44
C LEU A 16 6.34 8.29 2.41
N GLY A 17 6.67 7.35 1.53
CA GLY A 17 6.02 6.05 1.50
C GLY A 17 6.27 5.24 2.79
N LEU A 18 7.50 5.29 3.32
CA LEU A 18 7.81 4.66 4.60
C LEU A 18 7.06 5.33 5.76
N ALA A 19 7.00 6.65 5.78
CA ALA A 19 6.24 7.40 6.78
C ALA A 19 4.74 7.06 6.72
N ASN A 20 4.16 6.92 5.51
CA ASN A 20 2.78 6.48 5.32
C ASN A 20 2.56 5.06 5.89
N PHE A 21 3.44 4.12 5.56
CA PHE A 21 3.35 2.74 6.08
C PHE A 21 3.50 2.65 7.60
N VAL A 22 4.41 3.43 8.19
CA VAL A 22 4.57 3.50 9.66
C VAL A 22 3.33 4.11 10.30
N SER A 23 2.79 5.19 9.72
CA SER A 23 1.56 5.83 10.19
C SER A 23 0.38 4.86 10.14
N TYR A 24 0.26 4.08 9.06
CA TYR A 24 -0.73 3.01 8.94
C TYR A 24 -0.55 1.95 10.01
N THR A 25 0.68 1.47 10.23
CA THR A 25 0.97 0.43 11.23
C THR A 25 0.61 0.88 12.65
N ILE A 26 0.93 2.12 13.00
CA ILE A 26 0.58 2.71 14.31
C ILE A 26 -0.94 2.84 14.44
N ALA A 27 -1.62 3.41 13.43
CA ALA A 27 -3.07 3.57 13.43
C ALA A 27 -3.78 2.21 13.54
N TYR A 28 -3.34 1.23 12.75
CA TYR A 28 -3.83 -0.14 12.77
C TYR A 28 -3.66 -0.78 14.15
N GLY A 29 -2.50 -0.62 14.79
CA GLY A 29 -2.25 -1.15 16.13
C GLY A 29 -3.08 -0.46 17.22
N TYR A 30 -3.30 0.86 17.10
CA TYR A 30 -4.09 1.63 18.05
C TYR A 30 -5.59 1.36 17.94
N ILE A 31 -6.11 1.26 16.70
CA ILE A 31 -7.52 0.98 16.40
C ILE A 31 -7.85 -0.51 16.62
N GLY A 32 -6.86 -1.39 16.50
CA GLY A 32 -7.00 -2.85 16.60
C GLY A 32 -7.28 -3.53 15.25
N GLY A 33 -7.21 -2.79 14.14
CA GLY A 33 -7.46 -3.28 12.80
C GLY A 33 -7.73 -2.16 11.80
N ASP A 34 -8.24 -2.53 10.64
CA ASP A 34 -8.67 -1.63 9.57
C ASP A 34 -10.01 -2.05 8.99
N ALA A 35 -10.70 -1.08 8.38
CA ALA A 35 -12.02 -1.28 7.80
C ALA A 35 -12.03 -2.18 6.56
N LYS A 36 -10.92 -2.25 5.79
CA LYS A 36 -10.82 -3.14 4.61
C LYS A 36 -10.92 -4.62 4.99
N ASN A 37 -10.57 -4.96 6.24
CA ASN A 37 -10.71 -6.29 6.81
C ASN A 37 -11.94 -6.45 7.71
N GLY A 38 -12.64 -5.36 8.00
CA GLY A 38 -13.86 -5.34 8.81
C GLY A 38 -15.12 -5.39 7.96
N GLU A 39 -16.24 -5.00 8.57
CA GLU A 39 -17.56 -5.04 7.94
C GLU A 39 -18.50 -3.99 8.57
N ILE A 40 -19.65 -3.79 7.94
CA ILE A 40 -20.74 -2.98 8.46
C ILE A 40 -21.90 -3.93 8.73
N ARG A 41 -22.40 -3.96 9.97
CA ARG A 41 -23.55 -4.80 10.38
C ARG A 41 -24.57 -3.94 11.08
N ASP A 42 -25.82 -3.96 10.61
CA ASP A 42 -26.94 -3.25 11.24
C ASP A 42 -26.67 -1.76 11.55
N GLY A 43 -25.93 -1.08 10.66
CA GLY A 43 -25.54 0.34 10.81
C GLY A 43 -24.37 0.58 11.78
N GLN A 44 -23.80 -0.47 12.36
CA GLN A 44 -22.59 -0.43 13.18
C GLN A 44 -21.36 -0.73 12.33
N TYR A 45 -20.25 -0.06 12.64
CA TYR A 45 -19.02 -0.11 11.85
C TYR A 45 -17.97 -0.92 12.61
N PHE A 46 -17.46 -1.98 12.01
CA PHE A 46 -16.45 -2.85 12.60
C PHE A 46 -15.15 -2.78 11.81
N VAL A 47 -14.03 -2.77 12.53
CA VAL A 47 -12.69 -2.96 11.98
C VAL A 47 -12.14 -4.29 12.47
N ARG A 48 -11.27 -4.92 11.70
CA ARG A 48 -10.71 -6.23 12.07
C ARG A 48 -9.21 -6.26 11.90
N GLY A 49 -8.53 -6.80 12.91
CA GLY A 49 -7.08 -6.97 12.87
C GLY A 49 -6.65 -8.42 12.63
N HIS A 50 -5.72 -8.65 11.69
CA HIS A 50 -4.97 -9.89 11.53
C HIS A 50 -3.59 -9.93 12.21
N PHE A 51 -2.82 -8.82 12.24
CA PHE A 51 -1.36 -8.92 12.44
C PHE A 51 -0.81 -8.98 13.88
N ILE A 52 -1.51 -8.49 14.91
CA ILE A 52 -0.86 -8.24 16.23
C ILE A 52 -1.33 -9.20 17.34
N HIS A 53 -2.42 -9.95 17.14
CA HIS A 53 -3.00 -10.85 18.17
C HIS A 53 -3.27 -12.29 17.67
N PHE A 54 -2.44 -12.79 16.74
CA PHE A 54 -2.59 -14.13 16.13
C PHE A 54 -2.70 -15.29 17.13
N ARG A 55 -2.18 -15.14 18.36
CA ARG A 55 -2.23 -16.19 19.40
C ARG A 55 -3.52 -16.24 20.22
N GLN A 56 -4.33 -15.19 20.22
CA GLN A 56 -5.53 -15.13 21.08
C GLN A 56 -6.84 -15.20 20.29
N HIS A 57 -6.88 -14.74 19.04
CA HIS A 57 -8.10 -14.73 18.23
C HIS A 57 -7.82 -15.12 16.77
N PRO A 58 -8.05 -16.39 16.37
CA PRO A 58 -7.83 -16.86 14.99
C PRO A 58 -8.65 -16.11 13.93
N ASN A 59 -9.75 -15.48 14.35
CA ASN A 59 -10.66 -14.72 13.48
C ASN A 59 -10.39 -13.20 13.51
N GLY A 60 -9.36 -12.74 14.24
CA GLY A 60 -9.14 -11.32 14.54
C GLY A 60 -10.08 -10.79 15.62
N ASN A 61 -9.66 -9.73 16.33
CA ASN A 61 -10.58 -8.97 17.17
C ASN A 61 -11.35 -8.01 16.27
N GLU A 62 -12.67 -8.16 16.24
CA GLU A 62 -13.57 -7.16 15.68
C GLU A 62 -13.77 -6.07 16.72
N THR A 63 -13.46 -4.84 16.35
CA THR A 63 -13.65 -3.66 17.21
C THR A 63 -14.74 -2.80 16.59
N GLU A 64 -15.79 -2.50 17.35
CA GLU A 64 -16.78 -1.50 16.95
C GLU A 64 -16.14 -0.11 17.01
N VAL A 65 -16.29 0.67 15.95
CA VAL A 65 -15.74 2.02 15.84
C VAL A 65 -16.79 2.99 15.29
N SER A 66 -16.52 4.29 15.38
CA SER A 66 -17.37 5.27 14.72
C SER A 66 -17.21 5.22 13.20
N ARG A 67 -18.25 5.64 12.46
CA ARG A 67 -18.23 5.79 10.99
C ARG A 67 -17.00 6.55 10.49
N GLY A 68 -16.62 7.63 11.18
CA GLY A 68 -15.46 8.45 10.80
C GLY A 68 -14.13 7.69 10.89
N VAL A 69 -13.94 6.90 11.96
CA VAL A 69 -12.74 6.05 12.13
C VAL A 69 -12.72 4.93 11.09
N TRP A 70 -13.88 4.34 10.80
CA TRP A 70 -14.02 3.32 9.77
C TRP A 70 -13.60 3.86 8.39
N ILE A 71 -14.19 4.99 7.97
CA ILE A 71 -13.86 5.65 6.69
C ILE A 71 -12.36 6.02 6.64
N TYR A 72 -11.85 6.64 7.70
CA TYR A 72 -10.43 7.01 7.78
C TYR A 72 -9.52 5.79 7.60
N SER A 73 -9.77 4.70 8.34
CA SER A 73 -8.94 3.50 8.28
C SER A 73 -8.99 2.82 6.90
N TYR A 74 -10.14 2.86 6.23
CA TYR A 74 -10.28 2.33 4.87
C TYR A 74 -9.49 3.15 3.85
N ILE A 75 -9.64 4.48 3.89
CA ILE A 75 -8.91 5.39 3.00
C ILE A 75 -7.41 5.23 3.22
N HIS A 76 -6.96 5.14 4.47
CA HIS A 76 -5.55 4.89 4.78
C HIS A 76 -5.08 3.54 4.20
N SER A 77 -5.92 2.50 4.25
CA SER A 77 -5.61 1.20 3.62
C SER A 77 -5.47 1.30 2.09
N ILE A 78 -6.32 2.12 1.44
CA ILE A 78 -6.24 2.40 -0.01
C ILE A 78 -4.91 3.08 -0.39
N THR A 79 -4.31 3.89 0.50
CA THR A 79 -3.05 4.59 0.18
C THR A 79 -1.82 3.68 0.24
N ILE A 80 -1.91 2.50 0.87
CA ILE A 80 -0.76 1.61 1.06
C ILE A 80 -0.24 1.03 -0.27
N PRO A 81 -1.05 0.37 -1.12
CA PRO A 81 -0.56 -0.14 -2.39
C PRO A 81 0.16 0.90 -3.28
N PRO A 82 -0.41 2.09 -3.56
CA PRO A 82 0.24 3.08 -4.43
C PRO A 82 1.51 3.68 -3.81
N THR A 83 1.55 3.91 -2.50
CA THR A 83 2.76 4.42 -1.84
C THR A 83 3.89 3.39 -1.85
N VAL A 84 3.59 2.11 -1.57
CA VAL A 84 4.56 1.02 -1.68
C VAL A 84 5.09 0.86 -3.11
N ALA A 85 4.22 0.95 -4.12
CA ALA A 85 4.64 0.91 -5.52
C ALA A 85 5.59 2.06 -5.88
N ALA A 86 5.27 3.28 -5.43
CA ALA A 86 6.13 4.44 -5.64
C ALA A 86 7.51 4.27 -4.98
N MET A 87 7.57 3.65 -3.78
CA MET A 87 8.84 3.31 -3.12
C MET A 87 9.66 2.27 -3.91
N ILE A 88 9.01 1.22 -4.40
CA ILE A 88 9.67 0.15 -5.19
C ILE A 88 10.22 0.74 -6.48
N ILE A 89 9.43 1.51 -7.22
CA ILE A 89 9.84 2.16 -8.47
C ILE A 89 10.99 3.14 -8.20
N SER A 90 10.90 3.95 -7.14
CA SER A 90 11.96 4.89 -6.77
C SER A 90 13.27 4.17 -6.44
N THR A 91 13.20 3.07 -5.70
CA THR A 91 14.35 2.22 -5.38
C THR A 91 14.95 1.62 -6.65
N LEU A 92 14.11 1.10 -7.56
CA LEU A 92 14.54 0.54 -8.84
C LEU A 92 15.23 1.59 -9.73
N LEU A 93 14.71 2.82 -9.75
CA LEU A 93 15.31 3.94 -10.49
C LEU A 93 16.65 4.39 -9.91
N LEU A 94 16.84 4.31 -8.59
CA LEU A 94 18.12 4.55 -7.94
C LEU A 94 19.12 3.42 -8.25
N ALA A 95 18.67 2.17 -8.26
CA ALA A 95 19.48 0.98 -8.56
C ALA A 95 19.81 0.81 -10.06
N ARG A 96 19.06 1.48 -10.95
CA ARG A 96 19.16 1.36 -12.42
C ARG A 96 20.60 1.31 -12.97
N PRO A 97 21.54 2.20 -12.59
CA PRO A 97 22.90 2.16 -13.15
C PRO A 97 23.64 0.85 -12.83
N HIS A 98 23.44 0.30 -11.63
CA HIS A 98 24.06 -0.96 -11.22
C HIS A 98 23.45 -2.14 -11.97
N ILE A 99 22.12 -2.16 -12.12
CA ILE A 99 21.41 -3.22 -12.87
C ILE A 99 21.85 -3.23 -14.34
N ILE A 100 21.98 -2.05 -14.97
CA ILE A 100 22.44 -1.97 -16.37
C ILE A 100 23.88 -2.48 -16.50
N ALA A 101 24.75 -2.16 -15.53
CA ALA A 101 26.13 -2.61 -15.55
C ALA A 101 26.25 -4.14 -15.41
N THR A 102 25.46 -4.76 -14.52
CA THR A 102 25.50 -6.21 -14.29
C THR A 102 24.81 -7.02 -15.39
N MET A 103 23.83 -6.44 -16.09
CA MET A 103 23.07 -7.12 -17.14
C MET A 103 23.66 -6.93 -18.55
N ARG A 104 24.87 -6.39 -18.68
CA ARG A 104 25.46 -6.03 -19.98
C ARG A 104 25.68 -7.24 -20.92
N GLU A 105 25.92 -8.42 -20.35
CA GLU A 105 26.19 -9.67 -21.08
C GLU A 105 24.99 -10.63 -21.06
N GLY A 106 23.86 -10.22 -20.48
CA GLY A 106 22.67 -11.05 -20.35
C GLY A 106 21.84 -11.12 -21.64
N VAL A 107 20.98 -12.14 -21.74
CA VAL A 107 20.01 -12.33 -22.84
C VAL A 107 19.02 -11.16 -22.92
N ILE A 108 18.71 -10.53 -21.78
CA ILE A 108 17.81 -9.39 -21.67
C ILE A 108 18.62 -8.16 -21.24
N GLY A 109 18.54 -7.08 -22.01
CA GLY A 109 19.18 -5.82 -21.65
C GLY A 109 18.61 -5.25 -20.34
N GLY A 110 19.49 -4.75 -19.46
CA GLY A 110 19.07 -4.23 -18.14
C GLY A 110 18.02 -3.12 -18.21
N GLN A 111 18.00 -2.32 -19.28
CA GLN A 111 16.95 -1.31 -19.50
C GLN A 111 15.57 -1.95 -19.71
N THR A 112 15.49 -3.00 -20.52
CA THR A 112 14.26 -3.76 -20.79
C THR A 112 13.75 -4.40 -19.50
N LEU A 113 14.65 -5.00 -18.71
CA LEU A 113 14.31 -5.60 -17.43
C LEU A 113 13.63 -4.58 -16.49
N ILE A 114 14.24 -3.40 -16.31
CA ILE A 114 13.70 -2.34 -15.46
C ILE A 114 12.31 -1.91 -15.93
N THR A 115 12.13 -1.72 -17.24
CA THR A 115 10.83 -1.34 -17.81
C THR A 115 9.77 -2.41 -17.54
N ILE A 116 10.07 -3.69 -17.74
CA ILE A 116 9.14 -4.79 -17.46
C ILE A 116 8.74 -4.78 -15.98
N PHE A 117 9.71 -4.70 -15.07
CA PHE A 117 9.41 -4.65 -13.63
C PHE A 117 8.55 -3.45 -13.25
N MET A 118 8.86 -2.25 -13.76
CA MET A 118 8.04 -1.07 -13.51
C MET A 118 6.60 -1.26 -14.02
N THR A 119 6.44 -1.76 -15.25
CA THR A 119 5.12 -2.00 -15.84
C THR A 119 4.30 -3.00 -15.02
N VAL A 120 4.91 -4.12 -14.62
CA VAL A 120 4.23 -5.13 -13.79
C VAL A 120 3.79 -4.54 -12.45
N VAL A 121 4.68 -3.80 -11.77
CA VAL A 121 4.36 -3.16 -10.48
C VAL A 121 3.20 -2.19 -10.63
N ILE A 122 3.22 -1.32 -11.65
CA ILE A 122 2.17 -0.33 -11.88
C ILE A 122 0.83 -1.00 -12.16
N LEU A 123 0.79 -2.00 -13.05
CA LEU A 123 -0.45 -2.69 -13.40
C LEU A 123 -1.03 -3.44 -12.21
N PHE A 124 -0.19 -4.21 -11.52
CA PHE A 124 -0.62 -5.01 -10.37
C PHE A 124 -1.16 -4.13 -9.23
N VAL A 125 -0.43 -3.07 -8.89
CA VAL A 125 -0.87 -2.14 -7.84
C VAL A 125 -2.10 -1.35 -8.27
N GLY A 126 -2.20 -0.98 -9.55
CA GLY A 126 -3.38 -0.33 -10.10
C GLY A 126 -4.63 -1.18 -9.91
N VAL A 127 -4.56 -2.47 -10.24
CA VAL A 127 -5.66 -3.42 -10.02
C VAL A 127 -6.03 -3.53 -8.54
N ILE A 128 -5.06 -3.70 -7.64
CA ILE A 128 -5.31 -3.78 -6.19
C ILE A 128 -5.97 -2.50 -5.66
N THR A 129 -5.46 -1.33 -6.09
CA THR A 129 -5.97 -0.04 -5.63
C THR A 129 -7.40 0.18 -6.10
N ILE A 130 -7.70 -0.12 -7.37
CA ILE A 130 -9.06 -0.07 -7.93
C ILE A 130 -9.97 -1.01 -7.15
N TRP A 131 -9.52 -2.25 -6.88
CA TRP A 131 -10.30 -3.21 -6.11
C TRP A 131 -10.64 -2.68 -4.71
N PHE A 132 -9.68 -2.09 -4.00
CA PHE A 132 -9.92 -1.50 -2.67
C PHE A 132 -10.90 -0.32 -2.73
N ILE A 133 -10.83 0.51 -3.78
CA ILE A 133 -11.75 1.64 -3.97
C ILE A 133 -13.17 1.14 -4.25
N LEU A 134 -13.33 0.17 -5.14
CA LEU A 134 -14.66 -0.39 -5.45
C LEU A 134 -15.27 -1.06 -4.22
N ASP A 135 -14.48 -1.84 -3.50
CA ASP A 135 -14.88 -2.49 -2.25
C ASP A 135 -15.30 -1.46 -1.18
N PHE A 136 -14.54 -0.36 -1.03
CA PHE A 136 -14.91 0.75 -0.15
C PHE A 136 -16.26 1.37 -0.53
N ILE A 137 -16.47 1.67 -1.82
CA ILE A 137 -17.71 2.26 -2.32
C ILE A 137 -18.89 1.32 -2.08
N THR A 138 -18.73 0.02 -2.35
CA THR A 138 -19.77 -0.99 -2.13
C THR A 138 -20.17 -1.08 -0.66
N ASN A 139 -19.19 -1.17 0.25
CA ASN A 139 -19.47 -1.22 1.69
C ASN A 139 -20.15 0.06 2.19
N LEU A 140 -19.68 1.24 1.74
CA LEU A 140 -20.28 2.51 2.15
C LEU A 140 -21.71 2.69 1.62
N ALA A 141 -21.98 2.26 0.38
CA ALA A 141 -23.30 2.33 -0.22
C ALA A 141 -24.29 1.35 0.43
N SER A 142 -23.82 0.22 0.96
CA SER A 142 -24.67 -0.72 1.70
C SER A 142 -25.01 -0.27 3.13
N ALA A 143 -24.39 0.81 3.60
CA ALA A 143 -24.59 1.35 4.94
C ALA A 143 -25.65 2.48 4.99
N GLU A 144 -26.17 2.89 3.84
CA GLU A 144 -27.29 3.85 3.67
C GLU A 144 -28.60 3.10 3.39
#